data_AF-A0A6N9C9G1-F1
#
_entry.id   AF-A0A6N9C9G1-F1
#
_cell.length_a   1.000
_cell.length_b   1.000
_cell.length_c   1.000
_cell.angle_alpha   90.00
_cell.angle_beta   90.00
_cell.angle_gamma   90.00
#
_symmetry.space_group_name_H-M   'P 1'
#
loop_
_entity.id
_entity.type
_entity.pdbx_description
1 polymer ?
#
loop_
_entity_poly.entity_id
_entity_poly.type
_entity_poly.pdbx_seq_one_letter_code
_entity_poly.pdbx_strand_id
1 'polypeptide(L)'
;MAKTIIQFQHTGHFWNDLGVIALWRWMVENALNISKTSNGNLMAEFDGCECILYQDRLEASGKETNVYVVLGNAIETLKGQVTQPSKTGKIWWTGPSNLLYTGQKPDFLLRYEQLPKKTQWRRRGRCDVCHDESNSVRTTGTAYNPLLVSVDKMSGFYSELKGGYQICQSCAFAAPFALTQAWYS
;
A
#
# COMPACT_ATOMS: atom_id res chain seq x y z
N MET A 1 23.38 -2.43 -13.74
CA MET A 1 22.55 -2.77 -12.57
C MET A 1 21.18 -3.17 -13.08
N ALA A 2 20.57 -4.22 -12.54
CA ALA A 2 19.22 -4.62 -12.91
C ALA A 2 18.21 -3.53 -12.50
N LYS A 3 17.20 -3.27 -13.35
CA LYS A 3 16.09 -2.37 -13.03
C LYS A 3 15.22 -3.05 -11.95
N THR A 4 14.93 -2.36 -10.86
CA THR A 4 13.93 -2.79 -9.89
C THR A 4 12.55 -2.43 -10.43
N ILE A 5 11.61 -3.36 -10.34
CA ILE A 5 10.23 -3.19 -10.79
C ILE A 5 9.32 -3.60 -9.63
N ILE A 6 8.44 -2.69 -9.22
CA ILE A 6 7.40 -2.93 -8.22
C ILE A 6 6.05 -2.69 -8.88
N GLN A 7 5.15 -3.64 -8.73
CA GLN A 7 3.82 -3.59 -9.32
C GLN A 7 2.73 -3.62 -8.25
N PHE A 8 1.72 -2.81 -8.46
CA PHE A 8 0.47 -2.76 -7.70
C PHE A 8 -0.66 -3.10 -8.66
N GLN A 9 -1.13 -4.35 -8.60
CA GLN A 9 -2.17 -4.86 -9.51
C GLN A 9 -3.53 -4.23 -9.19
N HIS A 10 -4.37 -4.08 -10.20
CA HIS A 10 -5.81 -3.91 -10.05
C HIS A 10 -6.41 -5.24 -9.60
N THR A 11 -7.22 -5.20 -8.54
CA THR A 11 -7.63 -6.40 -7.80
C THR A 11 -9.13 -6.62 -7.79
N GLY A 12 -9.93 -5.62 -8.16
CA GLY A 12 -11.38 -5.58 -7.91
C GLY A 12 -11.73 -5.36 -6.43
N HIS A 13 -10.73 -5.28 -5.55
CA HIS A 13 -10.95 -5.02 -4.13
C HIS A 13 -10.96 -3.50 -3.90
N PHE A 14 -12.16 -2.96 -3.63
CA PHE A 14 -12.43 -1.52 -3.54
C PHE A 14 -11.33 -0.72 -2.84
N TRP A 15 -10.99 -1.07 -1.60
CA TRP A 15 -10.00 -0.32 -0.82
C TRP A 15 -8.57 -0.45 -1.34
N ASN A 16 -8.21 -1.57 -1.95
CA ASN A 16 -6.87 -1.73 -2.51
C ASN A 16 -6.75 -0.88 -3.78
N ASP A 17 -7.74 -0.99 -4.67
CA ASP A 17 -7.74 -0.27 -5.94
C ASP A 17 -7.85 1.24 -5.72
N LEU A 18 -8.69 1.68 -4.76
CA LEU A 18 -8.74 3.08 -4.34
C LEU A 18 -7.38 3.55 -3.80
N GLY A 19 -6.68 2.71 -3.05
CA GLY A 19 -5.33 2.98 -2.57
C GLY A 19 -4.29 3.08 -3.69
N VAL A 20 -4.36 2.22 -4.70
CA VAL A 20 -3.49 2.31 -5.89
C VAL A 20 -3.73 3.60 -6.66
N ILE A 21 -5.00 4.00 -6.85
CA ILE A 21 -5.34 5.27 -7.51
C ILE A 21 -4.88 6.47 -6.68
N ALA A 22 -5.05 6.42 -5.36
CA ALA A 22 -4.57 7.45 -4.45
C ALA A 22 -3.03 7.61 -4.52
N LEU A 23 -2.30 6.50 -4.54
CA LEU A 23 -0.86 6.48 -4.73
C LEU A 23 -0.47 7.08 -6.09
N TRP A 24 -1.17 6.72 -7.16
CA TRP A 24 -0.94 7.29 -8.49
C TRP A 24 -1.17 8.81 -8.52
N ARG A 25 -2.24 9.31 -7.88
CA ARG A 25 -2.50 10.75 -7.79
C ARG A 25 -1.36 11.48 -7.09
N TRP A 26 -0.90 10.94 -5.95
CA TRP A 26 0.27 11.47 -5.27
C TRP A 26 1.51 11.48 -6.17
N MET A 27 1.74 10.40 -6.95
CA MET A 27 2.87 10.34 -7.88
C MET A 27 2.79 11.42 -8.95
N VAL A 28 1.62 11.63 -9.54
CA VAL A 28 1.37 12.68 -10.53
C VAL A 28 1.62 14.07 -9.96
N GLU A 29 1.14 14.35 -8.75
CA GLU A 29 1.30 15.65 -8.07
C GLU A 29 2.75 15.98 -7.73
N ASN A 30 3.61 14.97 -7.57
CA ASN A 30 5.00 15.12 -7.12
C ASN A 30 6.04 14.77 -8.19
N ALA A 31 5.60 14.45 -9.41
CA ALA A 31 6.48 14.11 -10.52
C ALA A 31 7.26 15.34 -11.04
N LEU A 32 8.46 15.09 -11.55
CA LEU A 32 9.22 16.10 -12.29
C LEU A 32 8.58 16.39 -13.65
N ASN A 33 7.99 15.36 -14.26
CA ASN A 33 7.33 15.44 -15.56
C ASN A 33 6.22 14.39 -15.66
N ILE A 34 5.19 14.69 -16.45
CA ILE A 34 4.09 13.78 -16.75
C ILE A 34 3.98 13.65 -18.27
N SER A 35 4.08 12.42 -18.76
CA SER A 35 4.10 12.11 -20.18
C SER A 35 3.23 10.89 -20.49
N LYS A 36 3.19 10.47 -21.75
CA LYS A 36 2.58 9.21 -22.18
C LYS A 36 3.66 8.32 -22.76
N THR A 37 3.64 7.04 -22.40
CA THR A 37 4.45 6.00 -23.03
C THR A 37 4.03 5.81 -24.50
N SER A 38 4.84 5.09 -25.28
CA SER A 38 4.53 4.73 -26.68
C SER A 38 3.17 4.02 -26.84
N ASN A 39 2.74 3.32 -25.80
CA ASN A 39 1.50 2.55 -25.80
C ASN A 39 0.32 3.36 -25.24
N GLY A 40 0.50 4.67 -25.01
CA GLY A 40 -0.53 5.59 -24.53
C GLY A 40 -0.76 5.61 -23.02
N ASN A 41 -0.08 4.76 -22.25
CA ASN A 41 -0.17 4.74 -20.78
C ASN A 41 0.43 6.02 -20.19
N LEU A 42 -0.20 6.55 -19.13
CA LEU A 42 0.30 7.73 -18.42
C LEU A 42 1.57 7.36 -17.64
N MET A 43 2.55 8.26 -17.67
CA MET A 43 3.84 8.09 -17.00
C MET A 43 4.17 9.34 -16.18
N ALA A 44 4.55 9.13 -14.93
CA ALA A 44 5.08 10.11 -14.01
C ALA A 44 6.58 9.84 -13.81
N GLU A 45 7.42 10.83 -14.15
CA GLU A 45 8.87 10.73 -14.10
C GLU A 45 9.43 11.37 -12.82
N PHE A 46 10.31 10.66 -12.15
CA PHE A 46 11.11 11.10 -11.01
C PHE A 46 12.59 10.92 -11.34
N ASP A 47 13.48 11.48 -10.51
CA ASP A 47 14.93 11.29 -10.69
C ASP A 47 15.32 9.80 -10.62
N GLY A 48 15.57 9.21 -11.80
CA GLY A 48 15.91 7.79 -11.98
C GLY A 48 14.82 6.78 -11.56
N CYS A 49 13.56 7.19 -11.55
CA CYS A 49 12.40 6.31 -11.36
C CYS A 49 11.23 6.75 -12.27
N GLU A 50 10.61 5.79 -12.92
CA GLU A 50 9.43 5.98 -13.77
C GLU A 50 8.25 5.25 -13.12
N CYS A 51 7.13 5.96 -12.96
CA CYS A 51 5.88 5.39 -12.49
C CYS A 51 4.86 5.39 -13.64
N ILE A 52 4.37 4.21 -14.05
CA ILE A 52 3.47 4.06 -15.20
C ILE A 52 2.15 3.47 -14.74
N LEU A 53 1.05 4.15 -15.10
CA LEU A 53 -0.30 3.64 -14.88
C LEU A 53 -0.79 2.89 -16.12
N TYR A 54 -0.91 1.57 -15.99
CA TYR A 54 -1.55 0.69 -16.95
C TYR A 54 -3.02 0.50 -16.62
N GLN A 55 -3.78 -0.12 -17.53
CA GLN A 55 -5.18 -0.47 -17.31
C GLN A 55 -5.37 -1.43 -16.12
N ASP A 56 -4.41 -2.33 -15.88
CA ASP A 56 -4.50 -3.43 -14.92
C ASP A 56 -3.52 -3.31 -13.75
N ARG A 57 -2.62 -2.31 -13.74
CA ARG A 57 -1.63 -2.13 -12.68
C ARG A 57 -1.02 -0.74 -12.67
N LEU A 58 -0.48 -0.35 -11.52
CA LEU A 58 0.52 0.70 -11.37
C LEU A 58 1.90 0.08 -11.23
N GLU A 59 2.88 0.57 -11.97
CA GLU A 59 4.26 0.10 -11.92
C GLU A 59 5.21 1.22 -11.56
N ALA A 60 6.09 1.00 -10.58
CA ALA A 60 7.23 1.86 -10.29
C ALA A 60 8.52 1.12 -10.68
N SER A 61 9.33 1.72 -11.54
CA SER A 61 10.52 1.06 -12.08
C SER A 61 11.72 2.01 -12.16
N GLY A 62 12.93 1.50 -11.91
CA GLY A 62 14.13 2.33 -11.91
C GLY A 62 15.29 1.70 -11.14
N LYS A 63 16.24 2.54 -10.69
CA LYS A 63 17.26 2.10 -9.72
C LYS A 63 16.55 1.80 -8.39
N GLU A 64 16.92 0.70 -7.72
CA GLU A 64 16.30 0.26 -6.47
C GLU A 64 16.16 1.40 -5.44
N THR A 65 17.25 2.13 -5.21
CA THR A 65 17.27 3.27 -4.29
C THR A 65 16.24 4.34 -4.66
N ASN A 66 16.08 4.62 -5.94
CA ASN A 66 15.22 5.70 -6.42
C ASN A 66 13.75 5.28 -6.33
N VAL A 67 13.44 4.02 -6.66
CA VAL A 67 12.09 3.44 -6.47
C VAL A 67 11.68 3.50 -4.99
N TYR A 68 12.56 3.09 -4.07
CA TYR A 68 12.28 3.15 -2.63
C TYR A 68 12.19 4.57 -2.09
N VAL A 69 12.93 5.53 -2.65
CA VAL A 69 12.78 6.96 -2.28
C VAL A 69 11.39 7.46 -2.66
N VAL A 70 10.90 7.18 -3.88
CA VAL A 70 9.57 7.60 -4.32
C VAL A 70 8.48 6.99 -3.42
N LEU A 71 8.50 5.68 -3.21
CA LEU A 71 7.53 4.99 -2.34
C LEU A 71 7.66 5.43 -0.87
N GLY A 72 8.88 5.69 -0.41
CA GLY A 72 9.17 6.21 0.92
C GLY A 72 8.55 7.59 1.15
N ASN A 73 8.68 8.50 0.19
CA ASN A 73 8.10 9.84 0.27
C ASN A 73 6.56 9.77 0.26
N ALA A 74 5.97 8.87 -0.53
CA ALA A 74 4.53 8.66 -0.57
C ALA A 74 3.99 8.23 0.81
N ILE A 75 4.63 7.25 1.44
CA ILE A 75 4.17 6.75 2.74
C ILE A 75 4.40 7.75 3.88
N GLU A 76 5.47 8.55 3.84
CA GLU A 76 5.67 9.62 4.83
C GLU A 76 4.62 10.74 4.66
N THR A 77 4.24 11.07 3.43
CA THR A 77 3.13 11.99 3.16
C THR A 77 1.82 11.46 3.74
N LEU A 78 1.51 10.18 3.49
CA LEU A 78 0.32 9.53 4.06
C LEU A 78 0.33 9.62 5.59
N LYS A 79 1.45 9.28 6.24
CA LYS A 79 1.57 9.37 7.71
C LYS A 79 1.27 10.76 8.24
N GLY A 80 1.78 11.79 7.58
CA GLY A 80 1.52 13.19 7.95
C GLY A 80 0.04 13.58 7.86
N GLN A 81 -0.73 12.93 6.97
CA GLN A 81 -2.16 13.17 6.80
C GLN A 81 -3.02 12.36 7.78
N VAL A 82 -2.63 11.11 8.08
CA VAL A 82 -3.47 10.17 8.83
C VAL A 82 -3.05 9.98 10.29
N THR A 83 -2.00 10.65 10.73
CA THR A 83 -1.51 10.58 12.11
C THR A 83 -1.17 11.95 12.70
N GLN A 84 -1.16 12.04 14.04
CA GLN A 84 -0.77 13.23 14.79
C GLN A 84 -0.12 12.84 16.13
N PRO A 85 0.75 13.70 16.71
CA PRO A 85 1.28 13.47 18.04
C PRO A 85 0.18 13.64 19.11
N SER A 86 0.09 12.68 20.03
CA SER A 86 -0.74 12.79 21.23
C SER A 86 -0.12 13.73 22.28
N LYS A 87 -0.86 14.03 23.35
CA LYS A 87 -0.37 14.79 24.51
C LYS A 87 0.92 14.23 25.14
N THR A 88 1.20 12.94 24.94
CA THR A 88 2.42 12.27 25.44
C THR A 88 3.55 12.18 24.40
N GLY A 89 3.41 12.85 23.26
CA GLY A 89 4.37 12.81 22.15
C GLY A 89 4.30 11.53 21.29
N LYS A 90 3.50 10.54 21.69
CA LYS A 90 3.30 9.31 20.89
C LYS A 90 2.43 9.59 19.67
N ILE A 91 2.84 9.10 18.50
CA ILE A 91 2.06 9.21 17.25
C ILE A 91 0.80 8.33 17.32
N TRP A 92 -0.33 8.92 16.97
CA TRP A 92 -1.66 8.28 16.96
C TRP A 92 -2.41 8.61 15.67
N TRP A 93 -3.40 7.80 15.32
CA TRP A 93 -4.32 8.10 14.21
C TRP A 93 -5.05 9.44 14.40
N THR A 94 -5.32 10.12 13.29
CA THR A 94 -6.13 11.34 13.26
C THR A 94 -7.31 11.21 12.28
N GLY A 95 -8.29 12.10 12.42
CA GLY A 95 -9.49 12.14 11.60
C GLY A 95 -10.24 10.80 11.56
N PRO A 96 -10.83 10.43 10.41
CA PRO A 96 -11.57 9.18 10.26
C PRO A 96 -10.74 7.91 10.44
N SER A 97 -9.42 7.97 10.23
CA SER A 97 -8.52 6.85 10.48
C SER A 97 -8.55 6.40 11.95
N ASN A 98 -8.83 7.31 12.88
CA ASN A 98 -8.97 6.97 14.29
C ASN A 98 -10.13 5.99 14.53
N LEU A 99 -11.22 6.08 13.76
CA LEU A 99 -12.35 5.14 13.87
C LEU A 99 -11.96 3.74 13.37
N LEU A 100 -11.35 3.66 12.20
CA LEU A 100 -11.00 2.39 11.53
C LEU A 100 -9.91 1.61 12.27
N TYR A 101 -9.00 2.33 12.91
CA TYR A 101 -7.84 1.76 13.59
C TYR A 101 -7.86 2.01 15.10
N THR A 102 -9.07 2.12 15.67
CA THR A 102 -9.26 2.29 17.12
C THR A 102 -8.49 1.20 17.88
N GLY A 103 -7.70 1.61 18.88
CA GLY A 103 -6.86 0.72 19.69
C GLY A 103 -5.54 0.26 19.04
N GLN A 104 -5.25 0.64 17.79
CA GLN A 104 -4.02 0.25 17.08
C GLN A 104 -3.05 1.41 16.91
N LYS A 105 -1.75 1.12 16.97
CA LYS A 105 -0.71 2.10 16.64
C LYS A 105 -0.50 2.14 15.11
N PRO A 106 -0.04 3.26 14.55
CA PRO A 106 0.32 3.36 13.12
C PRO A 106 1.66 2.70 12.76
N ASP A 107 2.06 1.67 13.52
CA ASP A 107 3.33 0.96 13.34
C ASP A 107 3.36 0.06 12.09
N PHE A 108 2.22 -0.14 11.44
CA PHE A 108 2.10 -0.88 10.19
C PHE A 108 2.21 -0.02 8.92
N LEU A 109 2.25 1.32 9.01
CA LEU A 109 2.58 2.21 7.88
C LEU A 109 4.09 2.18 7.63
N LEU A 110 4.59 1.03 7.19
CA LEU A 110 6.00 0.81 6.94
C LEU A 110 6.39 1.23 5.53
N ARG A 111 7.66 1.59 5.35
CA ARG A 111 8.20 1.77 4.00
C ARG A 111 8.20 0.43 3.27
N TYR A 112 8.06 0.46 1.95
CA TYR A 112 7.90 -0.74 1.14
C TYR A 112 9.04 -1.75 1.38
N GLU A 113 10.29 -1.28 1.39
CA GLU A 113 11.51 -2.09 1.60
C GLU A 113 11.66 -2.63 3.02
N GLN A 114 10.87 -2.12 3.98
CA GLN A 114 10.88 -2.58 5.37
C GLN A 114 9.90 -3.73 5.60
N LEU A 115 8.86 -3.87 4.77
CA LEU A 115 7.88 -4.95 4.85
C LEU A 115 8.55 -6.33 4.87
N PRO A 116 9.36 -6.73 3.86
CA PRO A 116 9.94 -8.07 3.81
C PRO A 116 10.98 -8.36 4.91
N LYS A 117 11.43 -7.33 5.66
CA LYS A 117 12.38 -7.49 6.78
C LYS A 117 11.70 -7.90 8.08
N LYS A 118 10.38 -7.75 8.19
CA LYS A 118 9.62 -8.14 9.39
C LYS A 118 9.37 -9.65 9.37
N THR A 119 9.56 -10.31 10.50
CA THR A 119 9.43 -11.78 10.66
C THR A 119 8.07 -12.35 10.23
N GLN A 120 7.02 -11.52 10.29
CA GLN A 120 5.66 -11.87 9.86
C GLN A 120 5.52 -12.07 8.34
N TRP A 121 6.45 -11.53 7.54
CA TRP A 121 6.44 -11.69 6.09
C TRP A 121 7.19 -12.96 5.70
N ARG A 122 6.46 -13.93 5.16
CA ARG A 122 7.01 -15.19 4.64
C ARG A 122 7.36 -15.00 3.18
N ARG A 123 8.47 -15.63 2.74
CA ARG A 123 9.00 -15.47 1.37
C ARG A 123 8.12 -16.07 0.26
N ARG A 124 7.16 -16.95 0.58
CA ARG A 124 6.31 -17.62 -0.44
C ARG A 124 4.87 -17.74 0.05
N GLY A 125 3.93 -17.45 -0.83
CA GLY A 125 2.50 -17.68 -0.66
C GLY A 125 1.71 -16.86 -1.67
N ARG A 126 0.44 -17.22 -1.86
CA ARG A 126 -0.45 -16.56 -2.81
C ARG A 126 -1.19 -15.43 -2.10
N CYS A 127 -1.18 -14.24 -2.67
CA CYS A 127 -1.97 -13.12 -2.15
C CYS A 127 -3.46 -13.41 -2.31
N ASP A 128 -4.23 -13.24 -1.25
CA ASP A 128 -5.68 -13.37 -1.31
C ASP A 128 -6.38 -12.13 -1.90
N VAL A 129 -5.65 -11.03 -2.11
CA VAL A 129 -6.16 -9.79 -2.72
C VAL A 129 -5.87 -9.78 -4.24
N CYS A 130 -4.59 -9.88 -4.62
CA CYS A 130 -4.19 -9.77 -6.03
C CYS A 130 -3.84 -11.11 -6.69
N HIS A 131 -3.91 -12.23 -5.96
CA HIS A 131 -3.57 -13.58 -6.45
C HIS A 131 -2.14 -13.78 -6.94
N ASP A 132 -1.28 -12.78 -6.83
CA ASP A 132 0.14 -12.84 -7.14
C ASP A 132 0.92 -13.68 -6.11
N GLU A 133 1.90 -14.44 -6.61
CA GLU A 133 2.78 -15.32 -5.84
C GLU A 133 4.25 -14.86 -5.86
N SER A 134 4.56 -13.82 -6.64
CA SER A 134 5.92 -13.28 -6.78
C SER A 134 6.38 -12.49 -5.55
N ASN A 135 5.43 -11.98 -4.78
CA ASN A 135 5.66 -11.11 -3.65
C ASN A 135 5.64 -11.86 -2.31
N SER A 136 6.42 -11.38 -1.33
CA SER A 136 6.32 -11.89 0.04
C SER A 136 4.91 -11.63 0.59
N VAL A 137 4.40 -12.58 1.39
CA VAL A 137 3.06 -12.50 1.99
C VAL A 137 3.12 -12.59 3.50
N ARG A 138 2.14 -11.99 4.18
CA ARG A 138 1.90 -12.19 5.61
C ARG A 138 0.50 -12.72 5.86
N THR A 139 0.35 -13.61 6.84
CA THR A 139 -0.96 -13.93 7.39
C THR A 139 -1.40 -12.76 8.27
N THR A 140 -2.61 -12.26 8.05
CA THR A 140 -3.17 -11.15 8.83
C THR A 140 -4.58 -11.45 9.30
N GLY A 141 -4.89 -11.03 10.53
CA GLY A 141 -6.27 -10.93 11.00
C GLY A 141 -6.91 -9.62 10.52
N THR A 142 -8.23 -9.51 10.75
CA THR A 142 -9.03 -8.34 10.40
C THR A 142 -8.57 -7.06 11.07
N ALA A 143 -8.06 -7.15 12.30
CA ALA A 143 -7.57 -5.98 13.03
C ALA A 143 -6.43 -5.27 12.28
N TYR A 144 -5.44 -6.00 11.76
CA TYR A 144 -4.22 -5.39 11.22
C TYR A 144 -4.37 -4.73 9.84
N ASN A 145 -5.40 -5.06 9.07
CA ASN A 145 -5.70 -4.41 7.78
C ASN A 145 -7.23 -4.32 7.61
N PRO A 146 -7.92 -3.44 8.37
CA PRO A 146 -9.38 -3.33 8.34
C PRO A 146 -9.90 -2.95 6.94
N LEU A 147 -9.07 -2.27 6.14
CA LEU A 147 -9.37 -1.94 4.75
C LEU A 147 -9.33 -3.13 3.80
N LEU A 148 -8.66 -4.23 4.13
CA LEU A 148 -8.54 -5.40 3.25
C LEU A 148 -9.36 -6.58 3.76
N VAL A 149 -10.36 -6.32 4.61
CA VAL A 149 -11.22 -7.35 5.17
C VAL A 149 -12.32 -7.72 4.17
N SER A 150 -12.39 -8.99 3.79
CA SER A 150 -13.56 -9.57 3.14
C SER A 150 -14.49 -10.21 4.17
N VAL A 151 -15.80 -10.14 3.94
CA VAL A 151 -16.84 -10.76 4.78
C VAL A 151 -16.57 -12.24 5.00
N ASP A 152 -16.05 -12.91 3.96
CA ASP A 152 -15.69 -14.32 4.00
C ASP A 152 -14.48 -14.66 4.86
N LYS A 153 -13.73 -13.67 5.36
CA LYS A 153 -12.49 -13.89 6.11
C LYS A 153 -12.45 -13.08 7.41
N MET A 154 -13.62 -12.69 7.92
CA MET A 154 -13.77 -11.97 9.18
C MET A 154 -13.32 -12.83 10.39
N SER A 155 -12.04 -12.74 10.72
CA SER A 155 -11.36 -13.46 11.81
C SER A 155 -11.77 -13.00 13.23
N GLY A 156 -12.71 -12.05 13.37
CA GLY A 156 -13.06 -11.47 14.66
C GLY A 156 -14.05 -12.31 15.47
N PHE A 157 -15.08 -12.87 14.82
CA PHE A 157 -16.17 -13.59 15.51
C PHE A 157 -16.11 -15.11 15.39
N TYR A 158 -15.45 -15.63 14.36
CA TYR A 158 -15.38 -17.07 14.08
C TYR A 158 -13.94 -17.50 13.77
N SER A 159 -13.03 -17.28 14.71
CA SER A 159 -11.60 -17.59 14.58
C SER A 159 -11.30 -19.06 14.27
N GLU A 160 -12.23 -19.97 14.59
CA GLU A 160 -12.07 -21.41 14.39
C GLU A 160 -12.66 -21.92 13.06
N LEU A 161 -13.42 -21.10 12.32
CA LEU A 161 -14.18 -21.58 11.15
C LEU A 161 -13.57 -21.23 9.78
N LYS A 162 -12.59 -20.32 9.67
CA LYS A 162 -12.02 -19.95 8.36
C LYS A 162 -10.53 -19.63 8.42
N GLY A 163 -9.78 -20.19 7.45
CA GLY A 163 -8.31 -20.13 7.35
C GLY A 163 -7.73 -18.72 7.26
N GLY A 164 -6.43 -18.60 7.54
CA GLY A 164 -5.73 -17.31 7.57
C GLY A 164 -5.76 -16.56 6.24
N TYR A 165 -5.91 -15.23 6.29
CA TYR A 165 -5.86 -14.34 5.13
C TYR A 165 -4.42 -13.92 4.82
N GLN A 166 -3.94 -14.20 3.61
CA GLN A 166 -2.59 -13.88 3.16
C GLN A 166 -2.60 -12.60 2.31
N ILE A 167 -1.83 -11.59 2.69
CA ILE A 167 -1.70 -10.33 1.93
C ILE A 167 -0.26 -10.14 1.50
N CYS A 168 -0.03 -9.78 0.24
CA CYS A 168 1.30 -9.45 -0.28
C CYS A 168 1.76 -8.03 0.06
N GLN A 169 3.07 -7.79 -0.06
CA GLN A 169 3.68 -6.51 0.30
C GLN A 169 3.09 -5.33 -0.48
N SER A 170 2.82 -5.49 -1.78
CA SER A 170 2.22 -4.43 -2.60
C SER A 170 0.81 -4.07 -2.14
N CYS A 171 -0.04 -5.06 -1.87
CA CYS A 171 -1.42 -4.80 -1.42
C CYS A 171 -1.45 -4.18 -0.02
N ALA A 172 -0.60 -4.67 0.88
CA ALA A 172 -0.49 -4.10 2.23
C ALA A 172 0.06 -2.66 2.21
N PHE A 173 0.93 -2.34 1.25
CA PHE A 173 1.46 -0.99 1.08
C PHE A 173 0.44 -0.03 0.46
N ALA A 174 -0.30 -0.47 -0.57
CA ALA A 174 -1.22 0.38 -1.31
C ALA A 174 -2.51 0.69 -0.55
N ALA A 175 -3.10 -0.29 0.14
CA ALA A 175 -4.43 -0.12 0.76
C ALA A 175 -4.57 1.07 1.71
N PRO A 176 -3.58 1.40 2.59
CA PRO A 176 -3.67 2.57 3.45
C PRO A 176 -3.82 3.91 2.72
N PHE A 177 -3.37 4.02 1.46
CA PHE A 177 -3.55 5.25 0.68
C PHE A 177 -5.01 5.55 0.36
N ALA A 178 -5.90 4.55 0.41
CA ALA A 178 -7.33 4.77 0.21
C ALA A 178 -7.93 5.74 1.25
N LEU A 179 -7.26 5.87 2.41
CA LEU A 179 -7.67 6.79 3.45
C LEU A 179 -7.70 8.25 2.97
N THR A 180 -6.80 8.63 2.06
CA THR A 180 -6.70 10.02 1.59
C THR A 180 -7.84 10.40 0.67
N GLN A 181 -8.33 9.44 -0.13
CA GLN A 181 -9.39 9.67 -1.11
C GLN A 181 -10.79 9.59 -0.50
N ALA A 182 -11.00 8.70 0.46
CA ALA A 182 -12.30 8.53 1.07
C ALA A 182 -12.62 9.64 2.11
N TRP A 183 -11.61 10.32 2.66
CA TRP A 183 -11.80 11.18 3.83
C TRP A 183 -11.05 12.52 3.83
N TYR A 184 -10.05 12.71 2.98
CA TYR A 184 -9.25 13.95 2.95
C TYR A 184 -9.33 14.68 1.60
N SER A 185 -10.35 14.35 0.78
CA SER A 185 -10.64 15.00 -0.51
C SER A 185 -11.16 16.42 -0.37
#